data_AF-A0A2S6AZA6-F1
#
_entry.id   AF-A0A2S6AZA6-F1
#
_cell.length_a   1.000
_cell.length_b   1.000
_cell.length_c   1.000
_cell.angle_alpha   90.00
_cell.angle_beta   90.00
_cell.angle_gamma   90.00
#
_symmetry.space_group_name_H-M   'P 1'
#
loop_
_entity.id
_entity.type
_entity.pdbx_description
1 polymer ?
#
loop_
_entity_poly.entity_id
_entity_poly.type
_entity_poly.pdbx_seq_one_letter_code
_entity_poly.pdbx_strand_id
1 'polypeptide(L)'
;ITGKVLVDNEDIYAPNAEVTHIRKKMGLLSQRPYPLPMSIYDNVAYGPRIHGIRKKQVLDELVEEQLKATGLWNEVKDRLNASATRLSIGQ
;
A
#
# COMPACT_ATOMS: atom_id res chain seq x y z
N ILE A 1 1.10 28.92 12.70
CA ILE A 1 -0.11 28.09 12.55
C ILE A 1 -0.21 27.24 13.80
N THR A 2 -1.35 27.24 14.49
CA THR A 2 -1.63 26.44 15.69
C THR A 2 -2.86 25.57 15.44
N GLY A 3 -2.91 24.37 16.02
CA GLY A 3 -4.02 23.44 15.84
C GLY A 3 -3.68 22.02 16.29
N LYS A 4 -4.67 21.14 16.25
CA LYS A 4 -4.55 19.70 16.51
C LYS A 4 -5.14 18.94 15.34
N VAL A 5 -4.57 17.78 15.03
CA VAL A 5 -5.15 16.83 14.07
C VAL A 5 -5.26 15.50 14.80
N LEU A 6 -6.49 14.98 14.88
CA LEU A 6 -6.80 13.76 15.60
C LEU A 6 -7.00 12.61 14.63
N VAL A 7 -6.34 11.48 14.88
CA VAL A 7 -6.61 10.19 14.22
C VAL A 7 -6.98 9.21 15.32
N ASP A 8 -8.19 8.66 15.30
CA ASP A 8 -8.72 7.81 16.38
C ASP A 8 -8.59 8.45 17.77
N ASN A 9 -8.88 9.75 17.88
CA ASN A 9 -8.72 10.58 19.09
C ASN A 9 -7.26 10.78 19.58
N GLU A 10 -6.26 10.34 18.81
CA GLU A 10 -4.84 10.59 19.10
C GLU A 10 -4.35 11.84 18.34
N ASP A 11 -3.79 12.81 19.05
CA ASP A 11 -3.21 14.02 18.45
C ASP A 11 -1.85 13.71 17.81
N ILE A 12 -1.79 13.80 16.47
CA ILE A 12 -0.60 13.44 15.70
C ILE A 12 0.56 14.44 15.89
N TYR A 13 0.29 15.62 16.46
CA TYR A 13 1.29 16.64 16.76
C TYR A 13 1.72 16.64 18.23
N ALA A 14 1.21 15.71 19.06
CA ALA A 14 1.61 15.61 20.45
C ALA A 14 3.11 15.26 20.59
N PRO A 15 3.80 15.74 21.65
CA PRO A 15 5.24 15.46 21.86
C PRO A 15 5.60 13.98 21.94
N ASN A 16 4.64 13.13 22.31
CA ASN A 16 4.77 11.68 22.46
C ASN A 16 4.02 10.90 21.35
N ALA A 17 3.66 11.56 20.24
CA ALA A 17 2.98 10.90 19.14
C ALA A 17 3.90 9.89 18.44
N GLU A 18 3.51 8.61 18.46
CA GLU A 18 4.20 7.54 17.75
C GLU A 18 3.76 7.51 16.28
N VAL A 19 4.48 8.23 15.42
CA VAL A 19 4.15 8.42 14.00
C VAL A 19 3.98 7.09 13.26
N THR A 20 4.79 6.08 13.57
CA THR A 20 4.70 4.77 12.94
C THR A 20 3.40 4.03 13.31
N HIS A 21 2.89 4.21 14.53
CA HIS A 21 1.61 3.63 14.95
C HIS A 21 0.46 4.27 14.19
N ILE A 22 0.45 5.60 14.09
CA ILE A 22 -0.58 6.37 13.38
C ILE A 22 -0.61 5.98 11.89
N ARG A 23 0.55 5.81 11.24
CA ARG A 23 0.64 5.39 9.82
C ARG A 23 0.15 3.97 9.54
N LYS A 24 -0.11 3.15 10.56
CA LYS A 24 -0.78 1.84 10.38
C LYS A 24 -2.30 1.98 10.30
N LYS A 25 -2.84 3.06 10.86
CA LYS A 25 -4.29 3.36 10.91
C LYS A 25 -4.77 4.09 9.65
N MET A 26 -3.88 4.84 9.00
CA MET A 26 -4.20 5.62 7.80
C MET A 26 -3.18 5.38 6.69
N GLY A 27 -3.68 5.24 5.46
CA GLY A 27 -2.88 5.26 4.24
C GLY A 27 -2.85 6.66 3.61
N LEU A 28 -1.89 6.88 2.71
CA LEU A 28 -1.83 8.06 1.85
C LEU A 28 -1.89 7.62 0.38
N LEU A 29 -2.86 8.13 -0.36
CA LEU A 29 -2.92 7.99 -1.82
C LEU A 29 -2.49 9.31 -2.46
N SER A 30 -1.39 9.28 -3.19
CA SER A 30 -0.86 10.45 -3.89
C SER A 30 -1.69 10.78 -5.13
N GLN A 31 -1.87 12.08 -5.43
CA GLN A 31 -2.59 12.54 -6.63
C GLN A 31 -1.98 11.99 -7.93
N ARG A 32 -0.66 11.81 -7.96
CA ARG A 32 0.05 11.06 -9.01
C ARG A 32 0.52 9.73 -8.44
N PRO A 33 0.20 8.59 -9.08
CA PRO A 33 0.71 7.29 -8.65
C PRO A 33 2.24 7.29 -8.57
N TYR A 34 2.79 6.73 -7.50
CA TYR A 34 4.23 6.55 -7.30
C TYR A 34 4.52 5.08 -7.00
N PRO A 35 4.52 4.21 -8.02
CA PRO A 35 4.90 2.82 -7.83
C PRO A 35 6.35 2.73 -7.39
N LEU A 36 6.62 1.90 -6.39
CA LEU A 36 7.97 1.61 -5.94
C LEU A 36 8.72 0.87 -7.06
N PRO A 37 10.06 1.00 -7.16
CA PRO A 37 10.89 0.36 -8.18
C PRO A 37 11.05 -1.16 -7.92
N MET A 38 9.91 -1.85 -7.85
CA MET A 38 9.74 -3.26 -7.54
C MET A 38 8.70 -3.87 -8.50
N SER A 39 8.47 -5.18 -8.38
CA SER A 39 7.47 -5.84 -9.22
C SER A 39 6.04 -5.38 -8.91
N ILE A 40 5.08 -5.66 -9.81
CA ILE A 40 3.65 -5.41 -9.59
C ILE A 40 3.19 -6.15 -8.33
N TYR A 41 3.56 -7.43 -8.19
CA TYR A 41 3.27 -8.22 -7.01
C TYR A 41 3.85 -7.58 -5.75
N ASP A 42 5.13 -7.21 -5.78
CA ASP A 42 5.82 -6.71 -4.61
C ASP A 42 5.31 -5.33 -4.17
N ASN A 43 4.80 -4.51 -5.10
CA ASN A 43 4.14 -3.25 -4.75
C ASN A 43 2.87 -3.47 -3.93
N VAL A 44 2.03 -4.45 -4.31
CA VAL A 44 0.79 -4.77 -3.59
C VAL A 44 1.11 -5.51 -2.27
N ALA A 45 2.05 -6.45 -2.30
CA ALA A 45 2.46 -7.23 -1.12
C ALA A 45 3.30 -6.44 -0.11
N TYR A 46 3.80 -5.25 -0.48
CA TYR A 46 4.70 -4.46 0.37
C TYR A 46 4.10 -4.14 1.74
N GLY A 47 2.87 -3.59 1.76
CA GLY A 47 2.15 -3.23 2.98
C GLY A 47 1.98 -4.42 3.93
N PRO A 48 1.34 -5.52 3.51
CA PRO A 48 1.23 -6.75 4.29
C PRO A 48 2.56 -7.25 4.84
N ARG A 49 3.63 -7.24 4.03
CA ARG A 49 4.97 -7.71 4.45
C ARG A 49 5.58 -6.85 5.54
N ILE A 50 5.53 -5.52 5.42
CA ILE A 50 6.05 -4.62 6.46
C ILE A 50 5.24 -4.73 7.76
N HIS A 51 3.99 -5.19 7.68
CA HIS A 51 3.14 -5.51 8.84
C HIS A 51 3.28 -6.95 9.35
N GLY A 52 4.24 -7.72 8.82
CA GLY A 52 4.62 -9.03 9.34
C GLY A 52 4.00 -10.23 8.65
N ILE A 53 3.17 -10.04 7.62
CA ILE A 53 2.60 -11.15 6.84
C ILE A 53 3.69 -11.71 5.93
N ARG A 54 4.14 -12.94 6.22
CA ARG A 54 5.21 -13.62 5.48
C ARG A 54 4.78 -14.88 4.75
N LYS A 55 3.60 -15.44 5.08
CA LYS A 55 3.12 -16.67 4.46
C LYS A 55 2.78 -16.40 3.00
N LYS A 56 3.54 -17.01 2.09
CA LYS A 56 3.40 -16.80 0.64
C LYS A 56 1.96 -16.98 0.15
N GLN A 57 1.31 -18.07 0.54
CA GLN A 57 -0.08 -18.35 0.14
C GLN A 57 -1.03 -17.20 0.50
N VAL A 58 -0.89 -16.59 1.69
CA VAL A 58 -1.73 -15.47 2.13
C VAL A 58 -1.46 -14.22 1.30
N LEU A 59 -0.19 -13.97 0.96
CA LEU A 59 0.19 -12.85 0.10
C LEU A 59 -0.32 -13.04 -1.33
N ASP A 60 -0.25 -14.27 -1.86
CA ASP A 60 -0.72 -14.60 -3.21
C ASP A 60 -2.24 -14.35 -3.33
N GLU A 61 -3.02 -14.87 -2.36
CA GLU A 61 -4.47 -14.65 -2.28
C GLU A 61 -4.81 -13.15 -2.17
N LEU A 62 -4.12 -12.42 -1.29
CA LEU A 62 -4.34 -10.98 -1.10
C LEU A 62 -4.02 -10.18 -2.37
N VAL A 63 -2.88 -10.46 -3.01
CA VAL A 63 -2.46 -9.75 -4.23
C VAL A 63 -3.48 -9.98 -5.35
N GLU A 64 -3.93 -11.22 -5.55
CA GLU A 64 -4.93 -11.53 -6.57
C GLU A 64 -6.27 -10.86 -6.26
N GLU A 65 -6.74 -10.90 -5.02
CA GLU A 65 -7.98 -10.26 -4.59
C GLU A 65 -7.95 -8.75 -4.86
N GLN A 66 -6.87 -8.06 -4.46
CA GLN A 66 -6.75 -6.61 -4.64
C GLN A 66 -6.66 -6.23 -6.12
N LEU A 67 -5.91 -6.98 -6.93
CA LEU A 67 -5.82 -6.73 -8.37
C LEU A 67 -7.13 -7.03 -9.11
N LYS A 68 -7.94 -7.97 -8.61
CA LYS A 68 -9.31 -8.20 -9.13
C LYS A 68 -10.24 -7.06 -8.75
N ALA A 69 -10.19 -6.60 -7.51
CA ALA A 69 -11.03 -5.50 -7.00
C ALA A 69 -10.80 -4.19 -7.76
N THR A 70 -9.57 -3.94 -8.22
CA THR A 70 -9.23 -2.77 -9.04
C THR A 70 -9.41 -2.99 -10.55
N GLY A 71 -9.81 -4.19 -10.98
CA GLY A 71 -9.98 -4.53 -12.40
C GLY A 71 -8.68 -4.81 -13.16
N LEU A 72 -7.52 -4.75 -12.51
CA LEU A 72 -6.20 -4.91 -13.15
C LEU A 72 -5.81 -6.35 -13.43
N TRP A 73 -6.40 -7.32 -12.74
CA TRP A 73 -5.94 -8.71 -12.73
C TRP A 73 -5.69 -9.29 -14.13
N ASN A 74 -6.66 -9.12 -15.04
CA ASN A 74 -6.57 -9.68 -16.39
C ASN A 74 -5.42 -9.09 -17.22
N GLU A 75 -4.95 -7.88 -16.90
CA GLU A 75 -3.88 -7.18 -17.61
C GLU A 75 -2.48 -7.46 -17.06
N VAL A 76 -2.40 -7.97 -15.82
CA VAL A 76 -1.12 -8.09 -15.09
C VAL A 76 -0.80 -9.50 -14.61
N LYS A 77 -1.77 -10.42 -14.54
CA LYS A 77 -1.60 -11.78 -13.98
C LYS A 77 -0.40 -12.55 -14.56
N ASP A 78 -0.15 -12.41 -15.86
CA ASP A 78 0.93 -13.14 -16.55
C ASP A 78 2.30 -12.44 -16.43
N ARG A 79 2.36 -11.29 -15.75
CA ARG A 79 3.55 -10.46 -15.60
C ARG A 79 3.67 -9.85 -14.21
N LEU A 80 3.20 -10.53 -13.17
CA LEU A 80 3.25 -10.04 -11.78
C LEU A 80 4.67 -9.73 -11.28
N ASN A 81 5.69 -10.39 -11.83
CA ASN A 81 7.11 -10.16 -11.57
C ASN A 81 7.72 -9.00 -12.38
N ALA A 82 6.97 -8.41 -13.32
CA ALA A 82 7.39 -7.23 -14.07
C ALA A 82 7.44 -5.98 -13.19
N SER A 83 8.31 -5.03 -13.55
CA SER A 83 8.37 -3.72 -12.88
C SER A 83 7.04 -3.00 -12.89
N ALA A 84 6.57 -2.55 -11.72
CA ALA A 84 5.35 -1.76 -11.56
C ALA A 84 5.45 -0.37 -12.21
N THR A 85 6.66 0.15 -12.40
CA THR A 85 6.91 1.43 -13.08
C THR A 85 6.50 1.44 -14.56
N ARG A 86 6.19 0.27 -15.14
CA ARG A 86 5.69 0.13 -16.52
C ARG A 86 4.17 0.21 -16.62
N LEU A 87 3.46 0.30 -15.50
CA LEU A 87 2.02 0.55 -15.50
C LEU A 87 1.75 1.98 -15.95
N SER A 88 0.70 2.15 -16.73
CA SER A 88 0.21 3.49 -17.07
C SER A 88 -0.39 4.18 -15.84
N ILE A 89 -0.61 5.49 -15.89
CA ILE A 89 -1.20 6.23 -14.75
C ILE A 89 -2.63 5.74 -14.42
N GLY A 90 -3.36 5.24 -15.41
CA GLY A 90 -4.73 4.72 -15.22
C GLY A 90 -4.79 3.28 -14.74
N GLN A 91 -3.63 2.61 -14.61
CA GLN A 91 -3.48 1.27 -14.06
C GLN A 91 -2.89 1.36 -12.66
#